data_AF-A0A1F7P0M4-F1
#
_entry.id   AF-A0A1F7P0M4-F1
#
_cell.length_a   1.000
_cell.length_b   1.000
_cell.length_c   1.000
_cell.angle_alpha   90.00
_cell.angle_beta   90.00
_cell.angle_gamma   90.00
#
_symmetry.space_group_name_H-M   'P 1'
#
loop_
_entity.id
_entity.type
_entity.pdbx_description
1 polymer ?
#
loop_
_entity_poly.entity_id
_entity_poly.type
_entity_poly.pdbx_seq_one_letter_code
_entity_poly.pdbx_strand_id
1 'polypeptide(L)'
;MSSDLLESLFHPYSPLHDGAVVVQGVRVVAAGCFLPLSRNPELGRKLGTRHRAALGLSEETDAVVLVVSEESGRISLAVAGQMESPLDRGVLRRRLTDLWAGGAAPARGSLLDGLLRRWRIPRKAERHEGA
;
A
#
# COMPACT_ATOMS: atom_id res chain seq x y z
N MET A 1 6.17 -1.75 -14.25
CA MET A 1 5.61 -3.08 -13.93
C MET A 1 4.88 -3.63 -15.16
N SER A 2 5.03 -4.91 -15.48
CA SER A 2 4.34 -5.58 -16.61
C SER A 2 3.32 -6.60 -16.10
N SER A 3 2.35 -6.97 -16.95
CA SER A 3 1.39 -8.05 -16.70
C SER A 3 2.11 -9.39 -16.52
N ASP A 4 3.03 -9.70 -17.43
CA ASP A 4 3.69 -11.01 -17.52
C ASP A 4 4.51 -11.32 -16.25
N LEU A 5 5.07 -10.28 -15.62
CA LEU A 5 5.76 -10.42 -14.34
C LEU A 5 4.78 -10.82 -13.22
N LEU A 6 3.63 -10.15 -13.12
CA LEU A 6 2.63 -10.48 -12.10
C LEU A 6 2.05 -11.87 -12.30
N GLU A 7 1.77 -12.26 -13.55
CA GLU A 7 1.34 -13.61 -13.89
C GLU A 7 2.38 -14.66 -13.50
N SER A 8 3.66 -14.41 -13.79
CA SER A 8 4.77 -15.29 -13.40
C SER A 8 4.92 -15.43 -11.89
N LEU A 9 4.74 -14.34 -11.14
CA LEU A 9 4.84 -14.35 -9.68
C LEU A 9 3.73 -15.17 -9.03
N PHE A 10 2.50 -15.09 -9.53
CA PHE A 10 1.35 -15.85 -9.02
C PHE A 10 1.17 -17.23 -9.68
N HIS A 11 2.08 -17.65 -10.57
CA HIS A 11 2.01 -18.97 -11.19
C HIS A 11 2.12 -20.06 -10.13
N PRO A 12 1.21 -21.05 -10.04
CA PRO A 12 1.18 -22.04 -8.94
C PRO A 12 2.45 -22.90 -8.74
N TYR A 13 3.36 -22.92 -9.72
CA TYR A 13 4.64 -23.64 -9.65
C TYR A 13 5.82 -22.74 -9.28
N SER A 14 5.60 -21.43 -9.24
CA SER A 14 6.61 -20.47 -8.80
C SER A 14 6.81 -20.57 -7.29
N PRO A 15 8.03 -20.59 -6.75
CA PRO A 15 8.24 -20.58 -5.30
C PRO A 15 7.71 -19.31 -4.62
N LEU A 16 7.36 -18.27 -5.38
CA LEU A 16 6.88 -16.97 -4.88
C LEU A 16 5.35 -16.81 -4.92
N HIS A 17 4.61 -17.82 -5.38
CA HIS A 17 3.16 -17.72 -5.60
C HIS A 17 2.35 -17.70 -4.31
N ASP A 18 2.90 -18.28 -3.24
CA ASP A 18 2.23 -18.36 -1.96
C ASP A 18 2.54 -17.11 -1.13
N GLY A 19 1.51 -16.28 -0.91
CA GLY A 19 1.61 -15.00 -0.23
C GLY A 19 1.27 -13.81 -1.13
N ALA A 20 1.69 -12.62 -0.69
CA ALA A 20 1.39 -11.36 -1.35
C ALA A 20 2.59 -10.84 -2.15
N VAL A 21 2.28 -10.09 -3.22
CA VAL A 21 3.23 -9.26 -3.95
C VAL A 21 3.05 -7.82 -3.49
N VAL A 22 4.14 -7.19 -3.06
CA VAL A 22 4.14 -5.79 -2.61
C VAL A 22 4.68 -4.90 -3.72
N VAL A 23 3.90 -3.90 -4.10
CA VAL A 23 4.23 -2.93 -5.14
C VAL A 23 4.37 -1.55 -4.51
N GLN A 24 5.48 -0.87 -4.79
CA GLN A 24 5.71 0.50 -4.37
C GLN A 24 6.06 1.36 -5.59
N GLY A 25 5.26 2.41 -5.82
CA GLY A 25 5.34 3.18 -7.06
C GLY A 25 5.09 2.30 -8.28
N VAL A 26 6.10 2.17 -9.15
CA VAL A 26 6.00 1.38 -10.40
C VAL A 26 6.79 0.07 -10.37
N ARG A 27 7.22 -0.37 -9.18
CA ARG A 27 8.11 -1.52 -8.96
C ARG A 27 7.54 -2.50 -7.94
N VAL A 28 7.75 -3.79 -8.20
CA VAL A 28 7.59 -4.85 -7.20
C VAL A 28 8.79 -4.77 -6.25
N VAL A 29 8.53 -4.66 -4.95
CA VAL A 29 9.58 -4.58 -3.91
C VAL A 29 9.73 -5.89 -3.13
N ALA A 30 8.69 -6.74 -3.13
CA ALA A 30 8.72 -8.06 -2.52
C ALA A 30 7.63 -8.98 -3.13
N ALA A 31 7.80 -10.29 -2.99
CA ALA A 31 6.84 -11.33 -3.36
C ALA A 31 6.92 -12.49 -2.36
N GLY A 32 5.86 -13.30 -2.26
CA GLY A 32 5.76 -14.37 -1.26
C GLY A 32 5.60 -13.85 0.17
N CYS A 33 5.03 -12.64 0.33
CA CYS A 33 4.92 -12.01 1.65
C CYS A 33 3.76 -12.59 2.46
N PHE A 34 4.02 -12.95 3.71
CA PHE A 34 2.99 -13.25 4.69
C PHE A 34 2.43 -11.94 5.27
N LEU A 35 1.11 -11.80 5.23
CA LEU A 35 0.41 -10.61 5.71
C LEU A 35 -0.37 -10.91 7.00
N PRO A 36 -0.61 -9.90 7.85
CA PRO A 36 -1.53 -10.06 8.98
C PRO A 36 -2.92 -10.44 8.48
N LEU A 37 -3.59 -11.33 9.20
CA LEU A 37 -4.96 -11.73 8.90
C LEU A 37 -5.92 -10.92 9.78
N SER A 38 -6.95 -10.34 9.18
CA SER A 38 -8.03 -9.70 9.95
C SER A 38 -8.67 -10.72 10.89
N ARG A 39 -8.96 -10.24 12.11
CA ARG A 39 -9.66 -10.98 13.16
C ARG A 39 -11.14 -10.63 13.25
N ASN A 40 -11.65 -9.82 12.31
CA ASN A 40 -13.03 -9.36 12.35
C ASN A 40 -14.00 -10.57 12.16
N PRO A 41 -14.80 -10.91 13.18
CA PRO A 41 -15.70 -12.06 13.11
C PRO A 41 -16.87 -11.85 12.14
N GLU A 42 -17.21 -10.60 11.82
CA GLU A 42 -18.31 -10.21 10.92
C GLU A 42 -18.04 -10.58 9.46
N LEU A 43 -16.78 -10.83 9.09
CA LEU A 43 -16.39 -11.26 7.73
C LEU A 43 -16.94 -12.63 7.34
N GLY A 44 -17.47 -13.37 8.33
CA GLY A 44 -18.12 -14.66 8.15
C GLY A 44 -17.21 -15.75 7.60
N ARG A 45 -17.78 -16.93 7.38
CA ARG A 45 -17.10 -18.10 6.78
C ARG A 45 -16.89 -17.99 5.27
N LYS A 46 -17.34 -16.89 4.64
CA LYS A 46 -17.38 -16.74 3.17
C LYS A 46 -16.08 -16.26 2.55
N LEU A 47 -15.19 -15.64 3.33
CA LEU A 47 -13.93 -15.10 2.82
C LEU A 47 -12.77 -16.08 3.04
N GLY A 48 -12.01 -16.35 1.99
CA GLY A 48 -10.79 -17.18 2.06
C GLY A 48 -9.61 -16.47 2.75
N THR A 49 -8.48 -17.18 2.89
CA THR A 49 -7.27 -16.66 3.54
C THR A 49 -6.70 -15.41 2.87
N ARG A 50 -6.69 -15.35 1.52
CA ARG A 50 -6.25 -14.15 0.77
C ARG A 50 -7.08 -12.90 1.10
N HIS A 51 -8.39 -13.06 1.26
CA HIS A 51 -9.28 -11.95 1.61
C HIS A 51 -9.03 -11.48 3.05
N ARG A 52 -8.85 -12.40 3.99
CA ARG A 52 -8.49 -12.06 5.38
C ARG A 52 -7.13 -11.36 5.47
N ALA A 53 -6.15 -11.81 4.69
CA ALA A 53 -4.83 -11.20 4.59
C ALA A 53 -4.89 -9.77 4.04
N ALA A 54 -5.65 -9.59 2.96
CA ALA A 54 -5.83 -8.27 2.38
C ALA A 54 -6.52 -7.30 3.33
N LEU A 55 -7.56 -7.76 4.03
CA LEU A 55 -8.24 -6.93 5.00
C LEU A 55 -7.33 -6.60 6.19
N GLY A 56 -6.66 -7.59 6.76
CA GLY A 56 -5.76 -7.39 7.89
C GLY A 56 -4.65 -6.38 7.58
N LEU A 57 -4.04 -6.47 6.39
CA LEU A 57 -3.06 -5.47 5.98
C LEU A 57 -3.69 -4.07 5.84
N SER A 58 -4.89 -3.96 5.27
CA SER A 58 -5.59 -2.68 5.10
C SER A 58 -6.15 -2.09 6.40
N GLU A 59 -6.28 -2.89 7.47
CA GLU A 59 -6.66 -2.43 8.80
C GLU A 59 -5.48 -1.73 9.51
N GLU A 60 -4.26 -2.21 9.25
CA GLU A 60 -3.04 -1.74 9.92
C GLU A 60 -2.26 -0.69 9.10
N THR A 61 -2.60 -0.50 7.83
CA THR A 61 -1.85 0.37 6.89
C THR A 61 -2.79 1.13 5.95
N ASP A 62 -2.23 2.10 5.23
CA ASP A 62 -2.90 2.80 4.12
C ASP A 62 -2.81 2.03 2.78
N ALA A 63 -2.35 0.77 2.80
CA ALA A 63 -2.19 -0.03 1.60
C ALA A 63 -3.54 -0.30 0.93
N VAL A 64 -3.55 -0.18 -0.40
CA VAL A 64 -4.63 -0.63 -1.27
C VAL A 64 -4.31 -2.06 -1.70
N VAL A 65 -5.14 -3.03 -1.31
CA VAL A 65 -4.87 -4.44 -1.57
C VAL A 65 -5.90 -5.02 -2.55
N LEU A 66 -5.41 -5.47 -3.71
CA LEU A 66 -6.22 -6.16 -4.71
C LEU A 66 -6.18 -7.69 -4.46
N VAL A 67 -7.34 -8.34 -4.49
CA VAL A 67 -7.44 -9.80 -4.34
C VAL A 67 -8.24 -10.41 -5.46
N VAL A 68 -7.78 -11.54 -5.98
CA VAL A 68 -8.55 -12.43 -6.86
C VAL A 68 -8.86 -13.72 -6.10
N SER A 69 -10.14 -14.07 -6.00
CA SER A 69 -10.60 -15.33 -5.42
C SER A 69 -10.13 -16.50 -6.27
N GLU A 70 -9.45 -17.48 -5.67
CA GLU A 70 -9.07 -18.73 -6.36
C GLU A 70 -10.29 -19.55 -6.78
N GLU A 71 -11.30 -19.58 -5.91
CA GLU A 71 -12.49 -20.42 -6.10
C GLU A 71 -13.43 -19.85 -7.16
N SER A 72 -13.54 -18.53 -7.26
CA SER A 72 -14.58 -17.88 -8.07
C SER A 72 -14.05 -16.91 -9.13
N GLY A 73 -12.76 -16.59 -9.13
CA GLY A 73 -12.17 -15.58 -10.00
C GLY A 73 -12.61 -14.13 -9.71
N ARG A 74 -13.47 -13.92 -8.70
CA ARG A 74 -13.99 -12.59 -8.34
C ARG A 74 -12.87 -11.69 -7.83
N ILE A 75 -12.89 -10.45 -8.30
CA ILE A 75 -11.94 -9.41 -7.89
C ILE A 75 -12.55 -8.61 -6.74
N SER A 76 -11.73 -8.35 -5.73
CA SER A 76 -12.06 -7.55 -4.55
C SER A 76 -10.94 -6.54 -4.27
N LEU A 77 -11.29 -5.41 -3.65
CA LEU A 77 -10.35 -4.43 -3.11
C LEU A 77 -10.51 -4.34 -1.59
N ALA A 78 -9.41 -4.36 -0.85
CA ALA A 78 -9.39 -4.02 0.57
C ALA A 78 -8.70 -2.68 0.76
N VAL A 79 -9.39 -1.73 1.40
CA VAL A 79 -8.91 -0.36 1.63
C VAL A 79 -9.44 0.10 2.99
N ALA A 80 -8.54 0.59 3.85
CA ALA A 80 -8.90 1.13 5.17
C ALA A 80 -9.82 0.20 6.00
N GLY A 81 -9.49 -1.10 6.02
CA GLY A 81 -10.25 -2.12 6.74
C GLY A 81 -11.65 -2.42 6.20
N GLN A 82 -11.96 -2.02 4.96
CA GLN A 82 -13.21 -2.34 4.28
C GLN A 82 -12.96 -3.14 3.01
N MET A 83 -13.88 -4.05 2.68
CA MET A 83 -13.80 -4.87 1.47
C MET A 83 -14.85 -4.47 0.44
N GLU A 84 -14.39 -4.06 -0.73
CA GLU A 84 -15.20 -3.77 -1.90
C GLU A 84 -15.26 -5.02 -2.81
N SER A 85 -16.41 -5.66 -2.90
CA SER A 85 -16.57 -6.90 -3.69
C SER A 85 -18.03 -7.13 -4.12
N PRO A 86 -18.30 -7.69 -5.31
CA PRO A 86 -17.36 -7.91 -6.41
C PRO A 86 -17.09 -6.62 -7.18
N LEU A 87 -15.94 -6.55 -7.84
CA LEU A 87 -15.64 -5.48 -8.77
C LEU A 87 -15.55 -6.01 -10.20
N ASP A 88 -16.22 -5.31 -11.12
CA ASP A 88 -15.98 -5.49 -12.55
C ASP A 88 -14.76 -4.67 -13.00
N ARG A 89 -14.34 -4.89 -14.26
CA ARG A 89 -13.17 -4.22 -14.86
C ARG A 89 -13.30 -2.69 -14.85
N GLY A 90 -14.49 -2.17 -15.16
CA GLY A 90 -14.73 -0.73 -15.28
C GLY A 90 -14.65 -0.04 -13.91
N VAL A 91 -15.35 -0.61 -12.93
CA VAL A 91 -15.34 -0.14 -11.54
C VAL A 91 -13.94 -0.25 -10.95
N LEU A 92 -13.26 -1.39 -11.13
CA LEU A 92 -11.90 -1.60 -10.64
C LEU A 92 -10.94 -0.54 -11.17
N ARG A 93 -10.96 -0.31 -12.50
CA ARG A 93 -10.09 0.70 -13.13
C ARG A 93 -10.35 2.09 -12.58
N ARG A 94 -11.62 2.46 -12.39
CA ARG A 94 -11.99 3.74 -11.79
C ARG A 94 -11.45 3.84 -10.36
N ARG A 95 -11.76 2.85 -9.51
CA ARG A 95 -11.31 2.83 -8.11
C ARG A 95 -9.80 2.94 -7.96
N LEU A 96 -9.04 2.16 -8.72
CA LEU A 96 -7.57 2.23 -8.70
C LEU A 96 -7.04 3.60 -9.17
N THR A 97 -7.68 4.20 -10.19
CA THR A 97 -7.30 5.53 -10.67
C THR A 97 -7.56 6.59 -9.60
N ASP A 98 -8.72 6.55 -8.95
CA ASP A 98 -9.10 7.51 -7.90
C ASP A 98 -8.15 7.40 -6.69
N LEU A 99 -7.89 6.17 -6.23
CA LEU A 99 -7.01 5.90 -5.09
C LEU A 99 -5.56 6.32 -5.35
N TRP A 100 -5.07 6.13 -6.59
CA TRP A 100 -3.70 6.49 -6.95
C TRP A 100 -3.53 7.98 -7.28
N ALA A 101 -4.55 8.62 -7.84
CA ALA A 101 -4.54 10.06 -8.13
C ALA A 101 -4.57 10.90 -6.86
N GLY A 102 -5.27 10.45 -5.81
CA GLY A 102 -5.29 11.10 -4.50
C GLY A 102 -3.98 10.96 -3.70
N GLY A 103 -3.09 10.06 -4.11
CA GLY A 103 -1.83 9.72 -3.43
C GLY A 103 -0.57 10.30 -4.08
N ALA A 104 -0.69 11.22 -5.05
CA ALA A 104 0.47 11.97 -5.53
C ALA A 104 1.05 12.76 -4.35
N ALA A 105 2.14 12.23 -3.77
CA ALA A 105 2.86 12.87 -2.67
C ALA A 105 3.09 14.36 -3.01
N PRO A 106 2.91 15.30 -2.05
CA PRO A 106 3.29 16.67 -2.28
C PRO A 106 4.75 16.67 -2.74
N ALA A 107 5.03 17.40 -3.82
CA ALA A 107 6.38 17.60 -4.32
C ALA A 107 7.30 17.87 -3.12
N ARG A 108 8.41 17.14 -3.00
CA ARG A 108 9.43 17.41 -1.98
C ARG A 108 9.89 18.87 -2.16
N GLY A 109 9.32 19.76 -1.34
CA GLY A 109 9.55 21.20 -1.41
C GLY A 109 8.45 22.01 -0.73
N SER A 110 8.72 22.40 0.54
CA SER A 110 8.23 23.62 1.20
C SER A 110 6.75 23.74 1.63
N LEU A 111 6.51 23.35 2.89
CA LEU A 111 5.89 24.28 3.86
C LEU A 111 6.78 24.40 5.12
N LEU A 112 7.35 23.27 5.58
CA LEU A 112 8.31 23.26 6.68
C LEU A 112 9.68 23.83 6.29
N ASP A 113 10.08 23.70 5.02
CA ASP A 113 11.35 24.23 4.51
C ASP A 113 11.38 25.78 4.48
N GLY A 114 10.21 26.42 4.30
CA GLY A 114 10.06 27.87 4.43
C GLY A 114 10.00 28.34 5.90
N LEU A 115 9.41 27.54 6.79
CA LEU A 115 9.34 27.81 8.22
C LEU A 115 10.70 27.64 8.92
N LEU A 116 11.48 26.61 8.56
CA LEU A 116 12.79 26.33 9.12
C LEU A 116 13.88 27.31 8.64
N ARG A 117 13.72 27.93 7.46
CA ARG A 117 14.57 29.06 7.02
C ARG A 117 14.32 30.34 7.82
N ARG A 118 13.11 30.53 8.38
CA ARG A 118 12.75 31.73 9.15
C ARG A 118 13.23 31.69 10.61
N TRP A 119 13.59 30.51 11.12
CA TRP A 119 14.09 30.30 12.49
C TRP A 119 15.62 30.06 12.56
N ARG A 120 16.37 30.50 11.55
CA ARG A 120 17.84 30.52 11.63
C ARG A 120 18.28 31.65 12.57
N ILE A 121 18.46 31.29 13.84
CA ILE A 121 19.01 32.09 14.93
C ILE A 121 20.24 32.88 14.44
N PRO A 122 20.36 34.20 14.73
CA PRO A 122 21.54 34.97 14.36
C PRO A 122 22.76 34.46 15.16
N ARG A 123 23.89 34.26 14.46
CA ARG A 123 25.20 34.04 15.09
C ARG A 123 25.53 35.24 15.97
N LYS A 124 25.61 35.06 17.29
CA LYS A 124 26.20 36.07 18.17
C LYS A 124 27.72 36.02 18.01
N ALA A 125 28.26 37.18 17.70
CA ALA A 125 29.67 37.47 17.56
C ALA A 125 30.46 37.26 18.87
N GLU A 126 31.75 37.07 18.64
CA GLU A 126 32.93 36.90 19.48
C GLU A 126 33.01 37.56 20.88
N ARG A 127 34.04 37.07 21.61
CA ARG A 127 34.80 37.61 22.77
C ARG A 127 34.25 37.21 24.15
N HIS A 128 35.02 36.68 25.11
CA HIS A 128 36.43 36.87 25.47
C HIS A 128 37.04 35.60 26.09
N GLU A 129 38.27 35.25 25.70
CA GLU A 129 39.21 34.47 26.52
C GLU A 129 40.23 35.43 27.17
N GLY A 130 40.44 35.25 28.48
CA GLY A 130 41.78 35.14 29.07
C GLY A 130 42.62 36.40 29.35
N ALA A 131 42.88 36.57 30.65
CA ALA A 131 44.01 37.25 31.32
C ALA A 131 43.97 38.78 31.45
#